data_AF-A0AAV2HHW0-F1
#
_entry.id   AF-A0AAV2HHW0-F1
#
_cell.length_a   1.000
_cell.length_b   1.000
_cell.length_c   1.000
_cell.angle_alpha   90.00
_cell.angle_beta   90.00
_cell.angle_gamma   90.00
#
_symmetry.space_group_name_H-M   'P 1'
#
loop_
_entity.id
_entity.type
_entity.pdbx_description
1 polymer ?
#
loop_
_entity_poly.entity_id
_entity_poly.type
_entity_poly.pdbx_seq_one_letter_code
_entity_poly.pdbx_strand_id
1 'polypeptide(L)'
;MFKELIRSMVDLTVLLTVSVAKDVNTSRHLKIGNGWVGSLTIYDNDELNPTCGCKKCISSYNPSTKYADIVIYTTTDVVQNDKEAKSTTCRLFYNDSNSEMTIIEDVNEECEISVEQKKCKLTFVTCNNEIIEKLNDASLKWFERYTKVNKRHYKNRDEHKAVIIVSHIHGLHKRISIGKWIDRKEHISSEYGKITRYIYNTPTCSGSAGAYVYIVSRDKKGWLSQHFHHGVIRNEYKFCGVGTDYGAKERK
;
A
#
# COMPACT_ATOMS: atom_id res chain seq x y z
N MET A 1 2.23 21.16 -6.66
CA MET A 1 2.95 19.91 -6.95
C MET A 1 2.80 18.90 -5.82
N PHE A 2 3.29 19.15 -4.60
CA PHE A 2 3.10 18.24 -3.46
C PHE A 2 1.63 17.99 -3.10
N LYS A 3 0.77 19.02 -3.15
CA LYS A 3 -0.67 18.86 -2.93
C LYS A 3 -1.30 17.80 -3.84
N GLU A 4 -0.98 17.84 -5.13
CA GLU A 4 -1.48 16.86 -6.10
C GLU A 4 -0.90 15.47 -5.86
N LEU A 5 0.39 15.39 -5.53
CA LEU A 5 1.00 14.11 -5.17
C LEU A 5 0.29 13.46 -3.97
N ILE A 6 0.03 14.26 -2.92
CA ILE A 6 -0.68 13.80 -1.72
C ILE A 6 -2.09 13.33 -2.06
N ARG A 7 -2.80 14.01 -2.96
CA ARG A 7 -4.12 13.55 -3.44
C ARG A 7 -4.03 12.16 -4.06
N SER A 8 -3.05 11.92 -4.92
CA SER A 8 -2.83 10.57 -5.47
C SER A 8 -2.49 9.54 -4.39
N MET A 9 -1.76 9.92 -3.35
CA MET A 9 -1.53 9.02 -2.20
C MET A 9 -2.83 8.71 -1.46
N VAL A 10 -3.71 9.70 -1.29
CA VAL A 10 -5.02 9.52 -0.67
C VAL A 10 -5.85 8.52 -1.47
N ASP A 11 -5.87 8.63 -2.79
CA ASP A 11 -6.67 7.76 -3.66
C ASP A 11 -6.18 6.30 -3.65
N LEU A 12 -4.89 6.07 -3.49
CA LEU A 12 -4.25 4.74 -3.46
C LEU A 12 -4.08 4.15 -2.05
N THR A 13 -4.39 4.92 -1.01
CA THR A 13 -4.39 4.42 0.38
C THR A 13 -5.72 3.72 0.67
N VAL A 14 -5.63 2.52 1.24
CA VAL A 14 -6.79 1.67 1.54
C VAL A 14 -6.85 1.31 3.01
N LEU A 15 -8.07 1.02 3.47
CA LEU A 15 -8.33 0.51 4.81
C LEU A 15 -8.51 -1.01 4.75
N LEU A 16 -7.70 -1.74 5.50
CA LEU A 16 -7.79 -3.19 5.61
C LEU A 16 -8.51 -3.58 6.91
N THR A 17 -9.45 -4.51 6.81
CA THR A 17 -10.08 -5.14 7.96
C THR A 17 -9.85 -6.65 7.88
N VAL A 18 -9.21 -7.21 8.90
CA VAL A 18 -8.83 -8.63 8.99
C VAL A 18 -9.67 -9.30 10.07
N SER A 19 -10.37 -10.37 9.72
CA SER A 19 -11.19 -11.13 10.67
C SER A 19 -10.39 -12.28 11.30
N VAL A 20 -9.92 -12.09 12.53
CA VAL A 20 -9.14 -13.11 13.23
C VAL A 20 -10.06 -13.98 14.08
N ALA A 21 -10.15 -15.27 13.72
CA ALA A 21 -10.82 -16.28 14.55
C ALA A 21 -9.88 -16.68 15.71
N LYS A 22 -10.24 -16.30 16.93
CA LYS A 22 -9.67 -16.90 18.15
C LYS A 22 -10.54 -18.11 18.47
N ASP A 23 -10.05 -19.32 18.21
CA ASP A 23 -10.65 -20.61 18.59
C ASP A 23 -12.15 -20.83 18.26
N VAL A 24 -12.65 -22.05 18.44
CA VAL A 24 -14.00 -22.45 17.97
C VAL A 24 -15.13 -21.74 18.76
N ASN A 25 -14.85 -21.22 19.95
CA ASN A 25 -15.86 -20.70 20.88
C ASN A 25 -15.71 -19.23 21.28
N THR A 26 -14.83 -18.44 20.64
CA THR A 26 -14.62 -17.03 21.01
C THR A 26 -14.98 -16.03 19.91
N SER A 27 -15.40 -14.83 20.33
CA SER A 27 -15.79 -13.73 19.44
C SER A 27 -14.68 -13.39 18.45
N ARG A 28 -15.03 -13.22 17.17
CA ARG A 28 -14.09 -12.77 16.12
C ARG A 28 -13.52 -11.40 16.51
N HIS A 29 -12.20 -11.31 16.55
CA HIS A 29 -11.53 -10.02 16.73
C HIS A 29 -11.28 -9.39 15.37
N LEU A 30 -11.72 -8.15 15.19
CA LEU A 30 -11.43 -7.36 14.01
C LEU A 30 -10.11 -6.62 14.23
N LYS A 31 -9.17 -6.86 13.33
CA LYS A 31 -7.91 -6.13 13.27
C LYS A 31 -7.99 -5.15 12.12
N ILE A 32 -7.57 -3.92 12.40
CA ILE A 32 -7.62 -2.82 11.43
C ILE A 32 -6.20 -2.44 11.06
N GLY A 33 -5.96 -2.23 9.77
CA GLY A 33 -4.68 -1.75 9.28
C GLY A 33 -4.82 -0.94 8.00
N ASN A 34 -3.67 -0.53 7.50
CA ASN A 34 -3.56 0.27 6.28
C ASN A 34 -2.99 -0.59 5.16
N GLY A 35 -3.30 -0.21 3.93
CA GLY A 35 -2.66 -0.77 2.75
C GLY A 35 -2.41 0.28 1.67
N TRP A 36 -1.68 -0.13 0.66
CA TRP A 36 -1.35 0.68 -0.51
C TRP A 36 -1.63 -0.09 -1.78
N VAL A 37 -2.41 0.50 -2.70
CA VAL A 37 -2.58 -0.03 -4.05
C VAL A 37 -1.26 0.13 -4.81
N GLY A 38 -0.53 -0.97 -4.96
CA GLY A 38 0.79 -0.96 -5.58
C GLY A 38 0.81 -1.36 -7.05
N SER A 39 -0.17 -2.16 -7.51
CA SER A 39 -0.32 -2.50 -8.92
C SER A 39 -1.78 -2.79 -9.26
N LEU A 40 -2.14 -2.54 -10.52
CA LEU A 40 -3.42 -2.87 -11.12
C LEU A 40 -3.15 -3.55 -12.46
N THR A 41 -3.58 -4.80 -12.62
CA THR A 41 -3.48 -5.54 -13.87
C THR A 41 -4.88 -5.71 -14.44
N ILE A 42 -5.16 -5.11 -15.59
CA ILE A 42 -6.48 -5.15 -16.24
C ILE A 42 -6.47 -6.22 -17.33
N TYR A 43 -7.47 -7.07 -17.31
CA TYR A 43 -7.74 -8.09 -18.32
C TYR A 43 -8.97 -7.66 -19.12
N ASP A 44 -8.86 -7.58 -20.45
CA ASP A 44 -9.95 -7.19 -21.35
C ASP A 44 -9.90 -8.08 -22.60
N ASN A 45 -10.90 -8.96 -22.74
CA ASN A 45 -11.19 -9.75 -23.95
C ASN A 45 -9.96 -10.35 -24.66
N ASP A 46 -9.25 -11.25 -23.97
CA ASP A 46 -8.26 -12.10 -24.62
C ASP A 46 -8.88 -13.47 -24.88
N GLU A 47 -8.75 -14.00 -26.11
CA GLU A 47 -9.23 -15.35 -26.48
C GLU A 47 -8.59 -16.47 -25.64
N LEU A 48 -7.50 -16.14 -24.93
CA LEU A 48 -6.72 -17.02 -24.07
C LEU A 48 -6.98 -16.80 -22.57
N ASN A 49 -7.72 -15.75 -22.17
CA ASN A 49 -7.84 -15.37 -20.76
C ASN A 49 -9.12 -15.87 -20.07
N PRO A 50 -8.98 -16.36 -18.82
CA PRO A 50 -10.09 -16.89 -18.03
C PRO A 50 -11.08 -15.79 -17.63
N THR A 51 -12.32 -16.20 -17.44
CA THR A 51 -13.39 -15.38 -16.85
C THR A 51 -12.99 -14.87 -15.46
N CYS A 52 -13.51 -13.70 -15.06
CA CYS A 52 -13.20 -13.10 -13.76
C CYS A 52 -13.36 -14.08 -12.58
N GLY A 53 -12.31 -14.19 -11.76
CA GLY A 53 -12.28 -15.04 -10.56
C GLY A 53 -12.99 -14.48 -9.32
N CYS A 54 -13.71 -13.36 -9.41
CA CYS A 54 -14.46 -12.84 -8.25
C CYS A 54 -15.67 -13.76 -7.95
N LYS A 55 -16.12 -13.81 -6.68
CA LYS A 55 -17.22 -14.68 -6.24
C LYS A 55 -18.48 -14.48 -7.07
N LYS A 56 -18.80 -13.21 -7.39
CA LYS A 56 -19.95 -12.85 -8.24
C LYS A 56 -19.86 -13.55 -9.60
N CYS A 57 -18.70 -13.50 -10.25
CA CYS A 57 -18.51 -14.09 -11.57
C CYS A 57 -18.43 -15.62 -11.51
N ILE A 58 -17.78 -16.21 -10.50
CA ILE A 58 -17.75 -17.67 -10.30
C ILE A 58 -19.16 -18.26 -10.22
N SER A 59 -20.09 -17.56 -9.54
CA SER A 59 -21.49 -17.99 -9.42
C SER A 59 -22.40 -17.58 -10.59
N SER A 60 -21.90 -16.80 -11.55
CA SER A 60 -22.72 -16.22 -12.62
C SER A 60 -22.71 -17.11 -13.87
N TYR A 61 -23.86 -17.23 -14.54
CA TYR A 61 -23.94 -17.81 -15.88
C TYR A 61 -23.28 -16.93 -16.95
N ASN A 62 -23.13 -15.63 -16.66
CA ASN A 62 -22.49 -14.63 -17.52
C ASN A 62 -21.34 -13.99 -16.73
N PRO A 63 -20.22 -14.70 -16.53
CA PRO A 63 -19.08 -14.12 -15.84
C PRO A 63 -18.45 -13.00 -16.69
N SER A 64 -17.90 -11.99 -16.04
CA SER A 64 -17.25 -10.88 -16.76
C SER A 64 -15.96 -11.34 -17.42
N THR A 65 -15.76 -10.97 -18.68
CA THR A 65 -14.50 -11.12 -19.41
C THR A 65 -13.55 -9.96 -19.17
N LYS A 66 -14.06 -8.86 -18.62
CA LYS A 66 -13.27 -7.71 -18.17
C LYS A 66 -13.17 -7.67 -16.66
N TYR A 67 -11.96 -7.67 -16.14
CA TYR A 67 -11.69 -7.61 -14.70
C TYR A 67 -10.30 -7.08 -14.43
N ALA A 68 -9.98 -6.88 -13.16
CA ALA A 68 -8.63 -6.52 -12.75
C ALA A 68 -8.21 -7.22 -11.47
N ASP A 69 -6.91 -7.50 -11.40
CA ASP A 69 -6.20 -7.85 -10.19
C ASP A 69 -5.62 -6.56 -9.57
N ILE A 70 -5.95 -6.33 -8.31
CA ILE A 70 -5.51 -5.19 -7.50
C ILE A 70 -4.54 -5.70 -6.45
N VAL A 71 -3.26 -5.35 -6.61
CA VAL A 71 -2.23 -5.72 -5.65
C VAL A 71 -2.15 -4.66 -4.54
N ILE A 72 -2.47 -5.07 -3.32
CA ILE A 72 -2.36 -4.26 -2.12
C ILE A 72 -1.13 -4.70 -1.32
N TYR A 73 -0.29 -3.75 -0.95
CA TYR A 73 0.81 -3.98 -0.04
C TYR A 73 0.49 -3.47 1.36
N THR A 74 0.90 -4.23 2.38
CA THR A 74 0.82 -3.88 3.79
C THR A 74 1.99 -4.52 4.56
N THR A 75 1.97 -4.44 5.88
CA THR A 75 2.95 -5.09 6.75
C THR A 75 2.43 -6.39 7.33
N THR A 76 3.33 -7.29 7.72
CA THR A 76 2.96 -8.52 8.44
C THR A 76 2.32 -8.25 9.81
N ASP A 77 2.52 -7.06 10.38
CA ASP A 77 1.78 -6.63 11.58
C ASP A 77 0.29 -6.46 11.34
N VAL A 78 -0.15 -6.30 10.08
CA VAL A 78 -1.57 -6.18 9.71
C VAL A 78 -2.10 -7.55 9.30
N VAL A 79 -1.42 -8.25 8.39
CA VAL A 79 -1.79 -9.60 7.94
C VAL A 79 -0.62 -10.55 8.17
N GLN A 80 -0.78 -11.51 9.07
CA GLN A 80 0.31 -12.36 9.56
C GLN A 80 0.48 -13.68 8.82
N ASN A 81 -0.57 -14.18 8.18
CA ASN A 81 -0.61 -15.50 7.54
C ASN A 81 -1.72 -15.56 6.48
N ASP A 82 -1.73 -16.64 5.70
CA ASP A 82 -2.69 -16.84 4.60
C ASP A 82 -4.14 -16.93 5.08
N LYS A 83 -4.38 -17.44 6.30
CA LYS A 83 -5.72 -17.49 6.89
C LYS A 83 -6.24 -16.08 7.15
N GLU A 84 -5.41 -15.22 7.72
CA GLU A 84 -5.71 -13.79 7.88
C GLU A 84 -5.92 -13.12 6.52
N ALA A 85 -5.06 -13.38 5.53
CA ALA A 85 -5.16 -12.83 4.19
C ALA A 85 -6.52 -13.16 3.54
N LYS A 86 -6.93 -14.43 3.55
CA LYS A 86 -8.24 -14.89 3.04
C LYS A 86 -9.44 -14.29 3.77
N SER A 87 -9.24 -13.83 5.01
CA SER A 87 -10.26 -13.15 5.82
C SER A 87 -10.20 -11.63 5.75
N THR A 88 -9.31 -11.08 4.91
CA THR A 88 -9.09 -9.64 4.80
C THR A 88 -10.05 -9.03 3.80
N THR A 89 -10.70 -7.95 4.20
CA THR A 89 -11.47 -7.08 3.30
C THR A 89 -10.70 -5.78 3.08
N CYS A 90 -10.83 -5.23 1.87
CA CYS A 90 -10.21 -3.97 1.48
C CYS A 90 -11.30 -2.92 1.24
N ARG A 91 -11.20 -1.77 1.89
CA ARG A 91 -12.08 -0.62 1.65
C ARG A 91 -11.31 0.43 0.86
N LEU A 92 -11.77 0.67 -0.36
CA LEU A 92 -11.25 1.70 -1.26
C LEU A 92 -11.95 3.04 -1.00
N PHE A 93 -11.27 4.13 -1.34
CA PHE A 93 -11.85 5.49 -1.41
C PHE A 93 -12.51 6.04 -0.12
N TYR A 94 -12.30 5.41 1.03
CA TYR A 94 -12.85 5.86 2.32
C TYR A 94 -12.12 7.12 2.84
N ASN A 95 -12.55 8.30 2.40
CA ASN A 95 -11.87 9.55 2.73
C ASN A 95 -12.42 10.22 3.98
N ASP A 96 -13.70 10.02 4.29
CA ASP A 96 -14.44 10.55 5.43
C ASP A 96 -15.70 9.70 5.72
N SER A 97 -16.46 10.05 6.76
CA SER A 97 -17.68 9.33 7.18
C SER A 97 -18.81 9.37 6.16
N ASN A 98 -18.77 10.29 5.19
CA ASN A 98 -19.79 10.47 4.16
C ASN A 98 -19.36 9.86 2.82
N SER A 99 -18.15 9.30 2.75
CA SER A 99 -17.61 8.71 1.53
C SER A 99 -18.37 7.44 1.18
N GLU A 100 -18.70 7.29 -0.11
CA GLU A 100 -19.23 6.04 -0.62
C GLU A 100 -18.21 4.92 -0.38
N MET A 101 -18.63 3.89 0.36
CA MET A 101 -17.74 2.83 0.78
C MET A 101 -17.73 1.71 -0.26
N THR A 102 -16.61 1.56 -0.94
CA THR A 102 -16.39 0.42 -1.84
C THR A 102 -15.59 -0.66 -1.12
N ILE A 103 -16.20 -1.83 -0.90
CA ILE A 103 -15.56 -2.97 -0.25
C ILE A 103 -15.23 -4.03 -1.31
N ILE A 104 -14.01 -4.57 -1.26
CA ILE A 104 -13.58 -5.73 -2.02
C ILE A 104 -13.19 -6.84 -1.04
N GLU A 105 -13.82 -8.01 -1.19
CA GLU A 105 -13.67 -9.15 -0.27
C GLU A 105 -13.00 -10.36 -0.91
N ASP A 106 -12.82 -10.33 -2.23
CA ASP A 106 -12.31 -11.47 -2.99
C ASP A 106 -10.80 -11.35 -3.12
N VAL A 107 -10.09 -11.88 -2.11
CA VAL A 107 -8.65 -12.09 -2.15
C VAL A 107 -8.36 -13.30 -3.05
N ASN A 108 -7.62 -13.06 -4.13
CA ASN A 108 -7.09 -14.10 -5.01
C ASN A 108 -6.02 -14.90 -4.25
N GLU A 109 -5.86 -16.19 -4.57
CA GLU A 109 -5.35 -17.27 -3.71
C GLU A 109 -3.95 -17.09 -3.11
N GLU A 110 -3.18 -16.08 -3.54
CA GLU A 110 -1.79 -15.90 -3.16
C GLU A 110 -1.58 -14.67 -2.29
N CYS A 111 -1.18 -14.92 -1.04
CA CYS A 111 -0.60 -13.92 -0.15
C CYS A 111 0.91 -14.15 -0.08
N GLU A 112 1.71 -13.20 -0.54
CA GLU A 112 3.17 -13.29 -0.37
C GLU A 112 3.55 -12.60 0.94
N ILE A 113 4.02 -13.39 1.91
CA ILE A 113 4.47 -12.90 3.22
C ILE A 113 5.98 -13.00 3.30
N SER A 114 6.65 -11.86 3.40
CA SER A 114 8.07 -11.78 3.71
C SER A 114 8.24 -11.39 5.17
N VAL A 115 8.52 -12.39 6.02
CA VAL A 115 8.77 -12.17 7.46
C VAL A 115 10.00 -11.29 7.67
N GLU A 116 11.06 -11.49 6.87
CA GLU A 116 12.29 -10.71 6.96
C GLU A 116 12.06 -9.23 6.62
N GLN A 117 11.31 -8.95 5.56
CA GLN A 117 11.00 -7.57 5.14
C GLN A 117 9.82 -6.98 5.92
N LYS A 118 9.10 -7.81 6.68
CA LYS A 118 7.82 -7.51 7.34
C LYS A 118 6.77 -6.96 6.38
N LYS A 119 6.70 -7.54 5.17
CA LYS A 119 5.75 -7.17 4.12
C LYS A 119 4.75 -8.27 3.86
N CYS A 120 3.56 -7.85 3.50
CA CYS A 120 2.49 -8.70 2.99
C CYS A 120 1.98 -8.09 1.68
N LYS A 121 1.84 -8.93 0.66
CA LYS A 121 1.21 -8.62 -0.62
C LYS A 121 -0.12 -9.39 -0.67
N LEU A 122 -1.21 -8.68 -0.90
CA LEU A 122 -2.54 -9.22 -1.11
C LEU A 122 -2.97 -8.91 -2.54
N THR A 123 -3.56 -9.88 -3.23
CA THR A 123 -4.16 -9.64 -4.54
C THR A 123 -5.67 -9.73 -4.39
N PHE A 124 -6.39 -8.68 -4.77
CA PHE A 124 -7.85 -8.66 -4.81
C PHE A 124 -8.32 -8.69 -6.26
N VAL A 125 -9.44 -9.35 -6.54
CA VAL A 125 -10.04 -9.39 -7.88
C VAL A 125 -11.34 -8.59 -7.93
N THR A 126 -11.56 -7.82 -9.00
CA THR A 126 -12.84 -7.15 -9.24
C THR A 126 -13.20 -7.08 -10.72
N CYS A 127 -14.48 -7.25 -11.04
CA CYS A 127 -15.04 -6.97 -12.37
C CYS A 127 -15.84 -5.66 -12.41
N ASN A 128 -15.72 -4.80 -11.39
CA ASN A 128 -16.40 -3.52 -11.38
C ASN A 128 -15.59 -2.48 -12.18
N ASN A 129 -16.06 -2.15 -13.38
CA ASN A 129 -15.40 -1.21 -14.29
C ASN A 129 -15.16 0.17 -13.66
N GLU A 130 -16.08 0.67 -12.83
CA GLU A 130 -15.92 1.97 -12.17
C GLU A 130 -14.74 1.98 -11.20
N ILE A 131 -14.56 0.89 -10.44
CA ILE A 131 -13.39 0.74 -9.54
C ILE A 131 -12.11 0.66 -10.36
N ILE A 132 -12.11 -0.14 -11.43
CA ILE A 132 -10.95 -0.36 -12.30
C ILE A 132 -10.50 0.97 -12.91
N GLU A 133 -11.43 1.74 -13.46
CA GLU A 133 -11.15 3.04 -14.07
C GLU A 133 -10.64 4.05 -13.04
N LYS A 134 -11.29 4.15 -11.86
CA LYS A 134 -10.85 5.04 -10.78
C LYS A 134 -9.44 4.71 -10.28
N LEU A 135 -9.13 3.43 -10.06
CA LEU A 135 -7.79 3.00 -9.61
C LEU A 135 -6.73 3.19 -10.70
N ASN A 136 -7.06 2.93 -11.96
CA ASN A 136 -6.14 3.14 -13.08
C ASN A 136 -5.78 4.62 -13.21
N ASP A 137 -6.78 5.50 -13.21
CA ASP A 137 -6.59 6.96 -13.23
C ASP A 137 -5.77 7.45 -12.02
N ALA A 138 -6.07 6.97 -10.80
CA ALA A 138 -5.31 7.31 -9.61
C ALA A 138 -3.84 6.88 -9.71
N SER A 139 -3.58 5.68 -10.24
CA SER A 139 -2.23 5.11 -10.43
C SER A 139 -1.42 5.87 -11.47
N LEU A 140 -2.03 6.24 -12.60
CA LEU A 140 -1.40 7.08 -13.63
C LEU A 140 -1.05 8.47 -13.08
N LYS A 141 -1.99 9.11 -12.37
CA LYS A 141 -1.77 10.39 -11.70
C LYS A 141 -0.65 10.30 -10.67
N TRP A 142 -0.62 9.23 -9.86
CA TRP A 142 0.47 8.98 -8.91
C TRP A 142 1.81 8.95 -9.63
N PHE A 143 1.96 8.11 -10.66
CA PHE A 143 3.22 7.95 -11.39
C PHE A 143 3.71 9.27 -11.99
N GLU A 144 2.82 10.01 -12.64
CA GLU A 144 3.14 11.30 -13.26
C GLU A 144 3.63 12.31 -12.20
N ARG A 145 2.87 12.47 -11.11
CA ARG A 145 3.14 13.45 -10.05
C ARG A 145 4.39 13.08 -9.25
N TYR A 146 4.54 11.80 -8.93
CA TYR A 146 5.70 11.24 -8.27
C TYR A 146 6.96 11.54 -9.08
N THR A 147 6.93 11.28 -10.40
CA THR A 147 8.08 11.46 -11.28
C THR A 147 8.50 12.93 -11.32
N LYS A 148 7.52 13.84 -11.40
CA LYS A 148 7.76 15.29 -11.35
C LYS A 148 8.38 15.73 -10.03
N VAL A 149 7.84 15.29 -8.90
CA VAL A 149 8.37 15.63 -7.56
C VAL A 149 9.78 15.10 -7.39
N ASN A 150 10.01 13.83 -7.73
CA ASN A 150 11.32 13.21 -7.57
C ASN A 150 12.36 13.86 -8.47
N LYS A 151 12.06 14.10 -9.76
CA LYS A 151 12.99 14.81 -10.65
C LYS A 151 13.37 16.18 -10.11
N ARG A 152 12.43 16.93 -9.54
CA ARG A 152 12.66 18.28 -9.01
C ARG A 152 13.52 18.28 -7.75
N HIS A 153 13.28 17.33 -6.84
CA HIS A 153 13.87 17.37 -5.50
C HIS A 153 14.97 16.32 -5.27
N TYR A 154 15.31 15.50 -6.27
CA TYR A 154 16.35 14.46 -6.18
C TYR A 154 17.71 14.98 -5.73
N LYS A 155 18.14 16.15 -6.24
CA LYS A 155 19.45 16.73 -5.90
C LYS A 155 19.56 17.07 -4.40
N ASN A 156 18.45 17.48 -3.79
CA ASN A 156 18.39 17.96 -2.40
C ASN A 156 17.66 16.96 -1.48
N ARG A 157 17.58 15.69 -1.88
CA ARG A 157 16.83 14.63 -1.16
C ARG A 157 17.40 14.36 0.24
N ASP A 158 18.70 14.55 0.41
CA ASP A 158 19.42 14.40 1.67
C ASP A 158 19.29 15.62 2.59
N GLU A 159 18.98 16.79 2.04
CA GLU A 159 18.81 18.06 2.77
C GLU A 159 17.39 18.21 3.33
N HIS A 160 16.37 18.03 2.48
CA HIS A 160 14.98 18.29 2.88
C HIS A 160 14.40 17.18 3.76
N LYS A 161 14.88 15.93 3.56
CA LYS A 161 14.50 14.72 4.29
C LYS A 161 12.99 14.49 4.49
N ALA A 162 12.15 15.01 3.61
CA ALA A 162 10.70 15.00 3.82
C ALA A 162 10.10 13.58 3.73
N VAL A 163 9.14 13.32 4.63
CA VAL A 163 8.36 12.07 4.69
C VAL A 163 6.88 12.40 4.68
N ILE A 164 6.11 11.70 3.87
CA ILE A 164 4.66 11.83 3.78
C ILE A 164 4.03 10.46 4.04
N ILE A 165 3.04 10.41 4.93
CA ILE A 165 2.29 9.20 5.25
C ILE A 165 0.81 9.53 5.15
N VAL A 166 0.04 8.69 4.46
CA VAL A 166 -1.42 8.74 4.45
C VAL A 166 -1.93 7.46 5.11
N SER A 167 -2.81 7.59 6.10
CA SER A 167 -3.29 6.44 6.88
C SER A 167 -4.69 6.63 7.45
N HIS A 168 -5.40 5.51 7.63
CA HIS A 168 -6.61 5.32 8.41
C HIS A 168 -6.26 5.00 9.85
N ILE A 169 -5.92 6.03 10.62
CA ILE A 169 -5.52 5.87 12.03
C ILE A 169 -6.68 5.22 12.80
N HIS A 170 -6.47 4.00 13.30
CA HIS A 170 -7.49 3.20 14.00
C HIS A 170 -8.77 2.95 13.18
N GLY A 171 -8.67 2.92 11.85
CA GLY A 171 -9.83 2.72 10.97
C GLY A 171 -10.72 3.94 10.77
N LEU A 172 -10.28 5.09 11.26
CA LEU A 172 -10.94 6.37 10.97
C LEU A 172 -10.65 6.81 9.53
N HIS A 173 -11.23 7.95 9.17
CA HIS A 173 -10.98 8.61 7.91
C HIS A 173 -9.50 8.93 7.69
N LYS A 174 -9.10 9.11 6.42
CA LYS A 174 -7.68 9.29 6.07
C LYS A 174 -7.10 10.53 6.73
N ARG A 175 -5.91 10.37 7.28
CA ARG A 175 -5.08 11.43 7.85
C ARG A 175 -3.77 11.51 7.08
N ILE A 176 -3.33 12.73 6.83
CA ILE A 176 -2.06 13.03 6.18
C ILE A 176 -1.09 13.49 7.26
N SER A 177 0.02 12.78 7.40
CA SER A 177 1.11 13.12 8.30
C SER A 177 2.35 13.49 7.49
N ILE A 178 2.94 14.64 7.80
CA ILE A 178 4.15 15.14 7.14
C ILE A 178 5.22 15.33 8.21
N GLY A 179 6.43 14.87 7.93
CA GLY A 179 7.55 14.98 8.84
C GLY A 179 8.88 14.85 8.11
N LYS A 180 9.92 14.45 8.86
CA LYS A 180 11.27 14.25 8.33
C LYS A 180 11.82 12.91 8.75
N TRP A 181 12.58 12.28 7.87
CA TRP A 181 13.45 11.17 8.28
C TRP A 181 14.72 11.72 8.93
N ILE A 182 15.17 11.01 9.95
CA ILE A 182 16.29 11.37 10.82
C ILE A 182 17.49 10.53 10.43
N ASP A 183 17.27 9.22 10.34
CA ASP A 183 18.28 8.22 10.04
C ASP A 183 17.80 7.29 8.92
N ARG A 184 18.76 6.77 8.16
CA ARG A 184 18.55 5.84 7.05
C ARG A 184 19.57 4.73 7.17
N LYS A 185 19.09 3.52 7.45
CA LYS A 185 19.92 2.33 7.57
C LYS A 185 19.86 1.53 6.27
N GLU A 186 21.03 1.26 5.70
CA GLU A 186 21.17 0.34 4.57
C GLU A 186 21.43 -1.07 5.12
N HIS A 187 20.67 -2.05 4.64
CA HIS A 187 20.81 -3.46 5.02
C HIS A 187 21.58 -4.25 3.97
N ILE A 188 21.16 -4.15 2.71
CA ILE A 188 21.75 -4.88 1.59
C ILE A 188 21.81 -3.93 0.39
N SER A 189 22.94 -3.92 -0.32
CA SER A 189 23.07 -3.20 -1.59
C SER A 189 23.13 -4.21 -2.72
N SER A 190 22.34 -3.99 -3.77
CA SER A 190 22.35 -4.78 -5.01
C SER A 190 22.52 -3.85 -6.21
N GLU A 191 22.76 -4.42 -7.39
CA GLU A 191 22.79 -3.63 -8.64
C GLU A 191 21.44 -2.96 -8.95
N TYR A 192 20.33 -3.53 -8.46
CA TYR A 192 18.98 -3.04 -8.69
C TYR A 192 18.57 -1.94 -7.72
N GLY A 193 19.18 -1.84 -6.55
CA GLY A 193 18.82 -0.86 -5.53
C GLY A 193 19.36 -1.21 -4.16
N LYS A 194 19.12 -0.32 -3.20
CA LYS A 194 19.52 -0.50 -1.81
C LYS A 194 18.31 -0.85 -0.95
N ILE A 195 18.39 -1.95 -0.23
CA ILE A 195 17.42 -2.37 0.77
C ILE A 195 17.65 -1.52 2.02
N THR A 196 16.67 -0.67 2.37
CA THR A 196 16.82 0.36 3.41
C THR A 196 15.67 0.38 4.40
N ARG A 197 15.95 0.99 5.55
CA ARG A 197 14.98 1.31 6.58
C ARG A 197 15.17 2.76 7.01
N TYR A 198 14.07 3.48 7.18
CA TYR A 198 14.06 4.86 7.64
C TYR A 198 13.55 4.97 9.07
N ILE A 199 14.18 5.86 9.83
CA ILE A 199 13.71 6.36 11.11
C ILE A 199 13.25 7.80 10.90
N TYR A 200 12.08 8.19 11.39
CA TYR A 200 11.46 9.49 11.16
C TYR A 200 10.70 10.02 12.38
N ASN A 201 10.44 11.32 12.40
CA ASN A 201 9.63 11.99 13.43
C ASN A 201 8.18 12.28 13.01
N THR A 202 7.76 11.83 11.82
CA THR A 202 6.39 12.01 11.31
C THR A 202 5.35 11.52 12.32
N PRO A 203 4.27 12.29 12.60
CA PRO A 203 3.30 11.93 13.62
C PRO A 203 2.45 10.73 13.17
N THR A 204 2.75 9.56 13.73
CA THR A 204 1.99 8.32 13.57
C THR A 204 1.90 7.56 14.90
N CYS A 205 1.02 6.57 14.97
CA CYS A 205 0.88 5.65 16.10
C CYS A 205 0.73 4.21 15.60
N SER A 206 0.50 3.26 16.51
CA SER A 206 0.23 1.86 16.15
C SER A 206 -0.97 1.68 15.21
N GLY A 207 -1.94 2.60 15.24
CA GLY A 207 -3.07 2.63 14.31
C GLY A 207 -2.69 2.96 12.85
N SER A 208 -1.45 3.38 12.58
CA SER A 208 -0.93 3.63 11.23
C SER A 208 -0.20 2.41 10.64
N ALA A 209 -0.20 1.25 11.29
CA ALA A 209 0.49 0.05 10.81
C ALA A 209 0.06 -0.29 9.37
N GLY A 210 1.02 -0.62 8.51
CA GLY A 210 0.80 -0.91 7.10
C GLY A 210 0.73 0.31 6.18
N ALA A 211 0.75 1.54 6.72
CA ALA A 211 0.59 2.74 5.91
C ALA A 211 1.83 2.98 5.03
N TYR A 212 1.62 3.40 3.79
CA TYR A 212 2.71 3.71 2.88
C TYR A 212 3.52 4.92 3.37
N VAL A 213 4.84 4.76 3.44
CA VAL A 213 5.80 5.78 3.87
C VAL A 213 6.53 6.31 2.66
N TYR A 214 6.04 7.40 2.10
CA TYR A 214 6.68 8.03 0.96
C TYR A 214 7.87 8.89 1.42
N ILE A 215 9.07 8.45 1.07
CA ILE A 215 10.29 9.22 1.27
C ILE A 215 10.55 10.07 0.02
N VAL A 216 10.39 11.38 0.16
CA VAL A 216 10.42 12.31 -0.97
C VAL A 216 11.76 12.20 -1.72
N SER A 217 11.70 11.95 -3.03
CA SER A 217 12.85 11.96 -3.95
C SER A 217 13.93 10.92 -3.73
N ARG A 218 13.61 9.82 -3.04
CA ARG A 218 14.57 8.71 -2.84
C ARG A 218 14.47 7.62 -3.88
N ASP A 219 13.29 7.37 -4.40
CA ASP A 219 13.08 6.31 -5.37
C ASP A 219 13.04 6.89 -6.80
N LYS A 220 13.74 6.24 -7.73
CA LYS A 220 13.70 6.62 -9.16
C LYS A 220 12.64 5.85 -9.94
N LYS A 221 12.08 4.78 -9.37
CA LYS A 221 11.22 3.82 -10.09
C LYS A 221 9.76 3.81 -9.60
N GLY A 222 9.29 4.79 -8.83
CA GLY A 222 7.86 5.07 -8.68
C GLY A 222 7.09 4.17 -7.71
N TRP A 223 7.14 2.88 -8.00
CA TRP A 223 6.18 1.88 -7.54
C TRP A 223 6.85 0.79 -6.70
N LEU A 224 8.19 0.70 -6.78
CA LEU A 224 8.95 -0.36 -6.14
C LEU A 224 9.50 0.02 -4.77
N SER A 225 9.54 1.31 -4.41
CA SER A 225 9.90 1.71 -3.05
C SER A 225 8.73 1.48 -2.11
N GLN A 226 8.77 0.31 -1.48
CA GLN A 226 7.74 -0.22 -0.59
C GLN A 226 8.18 -0.07 0.87
N HIS A 227 8.21 1.16 1.37
CA HIS A 227 8.39 1.42 2.80
C HIS A 227 7.02 1.53 3.45
N PHE A 228 6.75 0.75 4.50
CA PHE A 228 5.48 0.78 5.24
C PHE A 228 5.70 1.06 6.71
N HIS A 229 4.82 1.84 7.33
CA HIS A 229 4.91 2.14 8.75
C HIS A 229 4.75 0.86 9.56
N HIS A 230 5.67 0.65 10.49
CA HIS A 230 5.73 -0.57 11.27
C HIS A 230 5.62 -0.26 12.77
N GLY A 231 6.41 0.67 13.31
CA GLY A 231 6.34 0.92 14.74
C GLY A 231 7.07 2.16 15.25
N VAL A 232 7.22 2.19 16.57
CA VAL A 232 7.79 3.29 17.36
C VAL A 232 9.00 2.78 18.15
N ILE A 233 10.07 3.55 18.17
CA ILE A 233 11.30 3.34 18.94
C ILE A 233 11.30 4.37 20.08
N ARG A 234 11.32 3.88 21.34
CA ARG A 234 11.46 4.70 22.55
C ARG A 234 10.43 5.85 22.67
N ASN A 235 9.20 5.64 22.19
CA ASN A 235 8.09 6.61 22.16
C ASN A 235 8.32 7.92 21.37
N GLU A 236 9.53 8.18 20.87
CA GLU A 236 9.87 9.44 20.18
C GLU A 236 9.97 9.24 18.67
N TYR A 237 10.60 8.15 18.24
CA TYR A 237 10.95 7.93 16.83
C TYR A 237 10.11 6.84 16.21
N LYS A 238 9.87 6.94 14.91
CA LYS A 238 9.04 6.00 14.16
C LYS A 238 9.89 5.37 13.09
N PHE A 239 9.58 4.15 12.69
CA PHE A 239 10.34 3.48 11.65
C PHE A 239 9.43 2.70 10.71
N CYS A 240 9.91 2.56 9.48
CA CYS A 240 9.26 1.71 8.48
C CYS A 240 9.82 0.29 8.51
N GLY A 241 9.10 -0.64 7.89
CA GLY A 241 9.64 -1.90 7.41
C GLY A 241 10.76 -1.67 6.40
N VAL A 242 11.34 -2.76 5.92
CA VAL A 242 12.47 -2.69 4.99
C VAL A 242 11.94 -2.49 3.57
N GLY A 243 12.33 -1.43 2.88
CA GLY A 243 11.95 -1.15 1.49
C GLY A 243 13.17 -1.03 0.57
N THR A 244 12.93 -0.77 -0.71
CA THR A 244 14.01 -0.64 -1.70
C THR A 244 14.08 0.79 -2.22
N ASP A 245 15.27 1.39 -2.19
CA ASP A 245 15.56 2.66 -2.86
C ASP A 245 16.22 2.37 -4.21
N TYR A 246 15.51 2.62 -5.32
CA TYR A 246 16.04 2.40 -6.66
C TYR A 246 16.86 3.59 -7.14
N GLY A 247 18.03 3.31 -7.71
CA GLY A 247 18.81 4.30 -8.44
C GLY A 247 19.81 5.12 -7.62
N ALA A 248 20.13 4.70 -6.39
CA ALA A 248 21.25 5.21 -5.60
C ALA A 248 22.59 4.66 -6.09
N LYS A 249 22.95 4.85 -7.38
CA LYS A 249 24.36 4.89 -7.74
C LYS A 249 24.88 6.23 -7.23
N GLU A 250 25.63 6.19 -6.14
CA GLU A 250 26.40 7.35 -5.68
C GLU A 250 27.31 7.77 -6.83
N ARG A 251 27.17 9.02 -7.29
CA ARG A 251 28.27 9.63 -8.02
C ARG A 251 29.38 9.77 -6.99
N LYS A 252 30.42 8.95 -7.12
CA LYS A 252 31.71 9.18 -6.46
C LYS A 252 32.26 10.54 -6.90
#